data_AF-A0A3R7E986-F1
#
_entry.id   AF-A0A3R7E986-F1
#
_cell.length_a   1.000
_cell.length_b   1.000
_cell.length_c   1.000
_cell.angle_alpha   90.00
_cell.angle_beta   90.00
_cell.angle_gamma   90.00
#
_symmetry.space_group_name_H-M   'P 1'
#
loop_
_entity.id
_entity.type
_entity.pdbx_description
1 polymer ?
#
loop_
_entity_poly.entity_id
_entity_poly.type
_entity_poly.pdbx_seq_one_letter_code
_entity_poly.pdbx_strand_id
1 'polypeptide(L)'
;MVLRRLSERSELEKIRRGYIINVHSSRAYIHLPTCITVSWMNPKRRGRGGVYHSENLEEAIQWIRKEGLRQFPCRLCLEPLTYRPKPSRLPF
;
A
#
# COMPACT_ATOMS: atom_id res chain seq x y z
N MET A 1 9.23 10.53 9.01
CA MET A 1 8.03 9.75 8.67
C MET A 1 6.88 10.69 8.37
N VAL A 2 6.63 10.96 7.09
CA VAL A 2 5.47 11.75 6.65
C VAL A 2 4.49 10.79 5.99
N LEU A 3 3.66 10.12 6.80
CA LEU A 3 2.57 9.30 6.31
C LEU A 3 1.27 10.07 6.47
N ARG A 4 0.61 10.38 5.35
CA ARG A 4 -0.59 11.20 5.34
C ARG A 4 -1.82 10.33 5.21
N ARG A 5 -2.71 10.34 6.20
CA ARG A 5 -4.04 9.73 6.07
C ARG A 5 -4.88 10.59 5.13
N LEU A 6 -5.46 9.96 4.12
CA LEU A 6 -6.37 10.63 3.19
C LEU A 6 -7.76 10.69 3.84
N SER A 7 -8.43 11.82 3.65
CA SER A 7 -9.73 12.15 4.22
C SER A 7 -10.87 11.99 3.21
N GLU A 8 -10.57 12.13 1.92
CA GLU A 8 -11.55 12.07 0.86
C GLU A 8 -11.03 11.38 -0.42
N ARG A 9 -11.96 10.95 -1.26
CA ARG A 9 -11.64 10.21 -2.49
C ARG A 9 -10.96 11.09 -3.53
N SER A 10 -11.28 12.39 -3.57
CA SER A 10 -10.67 13.35 -4.50
C SER A 10 -9.16 13.50 -4.27
N GLU A 11 -8.66 13.27 -3.04
CA GLU A 11 -7.23 13.26 -2.76
C GLU A 11 -6.50 12.12 -3.46
N LEU A 12 -7.15 10.96 -3.65
CA LEU A 12 -6.55 9.83 -4.37
C LEU A 12 -6.24 10.20 -5.82
N GLU A 13 -7.14 10.95 -6.47
CA GLU A 13 -7.02 11.36 -7.88
C GLU A 13 -5.88 12.37 -8.11
N LYS A 14 -5.53 13.13 -7.07
CA LYS A 14 -4.46 14.14 -7.10
C LYS A 14 -3.07 13.54 -6.91
N ILE A 15 -2.97 12.33 -6.35
CA ILE A 15 -1.68 11.69 -6.08
C ILE A 15 -1.12 11.09 -7.37
N ARG A 16 0.03 11.59 -7.82
CA ARG A 16 0.73 11.11 -9.02
C ARG A 16 1.97 10.27 -8.73
N ARG A 17 2.50 10.34 -7.51
CA ARG A 17 3.78 9.72 -7.11
C ARG A 17 3.70 9.15 -5.69
N GLY A 18 4.68 8.31 -5.34
CA GLY A 18 4.76 7.65 -4.04
C GLY A 18 3.94 6.36 -4.00
N TYR A 19 3.40 6.06 -2.83
CA TYR A 19 2.73 4.82 -2.50
C TYR A 19 1.44 5.10 -1.73
N ILE A 20 0.41 4.33 -2.06
CA ILE A 20 -0.89 4.36 -1.40
C ILE A 20 -1.02 3.10 -0.56
N ILE A 21 -1.34 3.27 0.72
CA ILE A 21 -1.53 2.19 1.68
C ILE A 21 -3.00 2.09 2.02
N ASN A 22 -3.65 0.99 1.63
CA ASN A 22 -5.02 0.69 2.00
C ASN A 22 -5.03 -0.26 3.20
N VAL A 23 -5.52 0.23 4.34
CA VAL A 23 -5.60 -0.56 5.58
C VAL A 23 -7.00 -1.12 5.75
N HIS A 24 -7.03 -2.44 5.94
CA HIS A 24 -8.24 -3.19 6.26
C HIS A 24 -7.98 -4.16 7.39
N SER A 25 -8.60 -3.91 8.56
CA SER A 25 -8.38 -4.69 9.77
C SER A 25 -6.89 -4.75 10.11
N SER A 26 -6.28 -5.94 10.19
CA SER A 26 -4.86 -6.15 10.48
C SER A 26 -3.95 -6.19 9.24
N ARG A 27 -4.45 -5.77 8.07
CA ARG A 27 -3.72 -5.85 6.79
C ARG A 27 -3.53 -4.48 6.17
N ALA A 28 -2.33 -4.23 5.66
CA ALA A 28 -1.99 -3.03 4.91
C ALA A 28 -1.55 -3.42 3.49
N TYR A 29 -2.30 -2.97 2.50
CA TYR A 29 -2.00 -3.21 1.09
C TYR A 29 -1.29 -2.00 0.50
N ILE A 30 -0.13 -2.21 -0.12
CA ILE A 30 0.64 -1.12 -0.74
C ILE A 30 0.40 -1.13 -2.25
N HIS A 31 0.13 0.05 -2.80
CA HIS A 31 -0.16 0.25 -4.22
C HIS A 31 0.63 1.43 -4.78
N LEU A 32 0.92 1.40 -6.08
CA LEU A 32 1.24 2.61 -6.83
C LEU A 32 -0.03 3.44 -7.07
N PRO A 33 0.06 4.78 -7.17
CA PRO A 33 -1.09 5.64 -7.46
C PRO A 33 -1.81 5.31 -8.76
N THR A 34 -1.09 4.76 -9.74
CA THR A 34 -1.62 4.36 -11.06
C THR A 34 -2.37 3.04 -11.04
N CYS A 35 -2.43 2.33 -9.91
CA CYS A 35 -3.11 1.05 -9.82
C CYS A 35 -4.63 1.23 -9.94
N ILE A 36 -5.26 0.46 -10.84
CA ILE A 36 -6.71 0.52 -11.09
C ILE A 36 -7.56 0.40 -9.82
N THR A 37 -7.11 -0.38 -8.85
CA THR A 37 -7.83 -0.63 -7.60
C THR A 37 -7.80 0.56 -6.63
N VAL A 38 -6.90 1.53 -6.82
CA VAL A 38 -6.80 2.73 -5.97
C VAL A 38 -8.10 3.51 -6.02
N SER A 39 -8.68 3.64 -7.22
CA SER A 39 -9.92 4.37 -7.43
C SER A 39 -11.08 3.80 -6.61
N TRP A 40 -11.03 2.53 -6.20
CA TRP A 40 -12.08 1.83 -5.44
C TRP A 40 -11.91 1.92 -3.92
N MET A 41 -10.81 2.49 -3.44
CA MET A 41 -10.52 2.55 -2.01
C MET A 41 -11.40 3.59 -1.29
N ASN A 42 -11.60 3.38 0.01
CA ASN A 42 -12.41 4.26 0.85
C ASN A 42 -11.56 4.92 1.96
N PRO A 43 -11.08 6.16 1.73
CA PRO A 43 -10.34 6.94 2.74
C PRO A 43 -11.14 7.18 4.04
N LYS A 44 -12.47 7.32 3.91
CA LYS A 44 -13.40 7.62 5.02
C LYS A 44 -13.75 6.41 5.88
N ARG A 45 -13.12 5.24 5.66
CA ARG A 45 -13.37 4.05 6.48
C ARG A 45 -13.07 4.36 7.95
N ARG A 46 -14.09 4.21 8.81
CA ARG A 46 -14.00 4.42 10.26
C ARG A 46 -13.25 3.28 10.96
N GLY A 47 -12.68 3.55 12.13
CA GLY A 47 -11.92 2.58 12.93
C GLY A 47 -10.46 2.42 12.48
N ARG A 48 -9.87 1.22 12.70
CA ARG A 48 -8.46 0.91 12.38
C ARG A 48 -8.15 0.81 10.88
N GLY A 49 -9.11 1.09 10.00
CA GLY A 49 -8.91 1.10 8.54
C GLY A 49 -8.67 2.51 8.00
N GLY A 50 -8.43 2.61 6.70
CA GLY A 50 -8.28 3.89 6.01
C GLY A 50 -7.36 3.79 4.82
N VAL A 51 -7.16 4.92 4.14
CA VAL A 51 -6.20 5.02 3.04
C VAL A 51 -5.17 6.07 3.40
N TYR A 52 -3.91 5.75 3.15
CA TYR A 52 -2.78 6.57 3.51
C TYR A 52 -1.86 6.74 2.29
N HIS A 53 -1.06 7.79 2.31
CA HIS A 53 -0.07 8.11 1.28
C HIS A 53 1.29 8.34 1.93
N SER A 54 2.34 7.88 1.25
CA SER A 54 3.73 8.18 1.56
C SER A 54 4.50 8.32 0.26
N GLU A 55 5.49 9.21 0.22
CA GLU A 55 6.34 9.37 -0.96
C GLU A 55 7.40 8.26 -1.10
N ASN A 56 7.75 7.60 0.01
CA ASN A 56 8.81 6.60 0.09
C ASN A 56 8.26 5.23 0.53
N LEU A 57 8.65 4.17 -0.19
CA LEU A 57 8.26 2.80 0.13
C LEU A 57 8.78 2.37 1.50
N GLU A 58 10.02 2.69 1.83
CA GLU A 58 10.65 2.30 3.08
C GLU A 58 9.89 2.89 4.28
N GLU A 59 9.51 4.17 4.20
CA GLU A 59 8.70 4.81 5.23
C GLU A 59 7.33 4.12 5.39
N ALA A 60 6.68 3.76 4.28
CA ALA A 60 5.43 3.02 4.32
C ALA A 60 5.59 1.66 5.01
N ILE A 61 6.67 0.93 4.74
CA ILE A 61 6.97 -0.37 5.36
C ILE A 61 7.25 -0.22 6.86
N GLN A 62 8.08 0.74 7.24
CA GLN A 62 8.41 1.01 8.64
C GLN A 62 7.14 1.37 9.44
N TRP A 63 6.25 2.19 8.86
CA TRP A 63 4.97 2.50 9.48
C TRP A 63 4.09 1.26 9.67
N ILE A 64 3.90 0.45 8.63
CA ILE A 64 3.10 -0.78 8.68
C ILE A 64 3.60 -1.70 9.80
N ARG A 65 4.92 -1.85 9.95
CA ARG A 65 5.54 -2.64 11.03
C ARG A 65 5.25 -2.05 12.41
N LYS A 66 5.37 -0.74 12.56
CA LYS A 66 5.10 -0.03 13.83
C LYS A 66 3.63 -0.16 14.26
N GLU A 67 2.70 -0.17 13.31
CA GLU A 67 1.27 -0.38 13.55
C GLU A 67 0.89 -1.85 13.83
N GLY A 68 1.86 -2.78 13.74
CA GLY A 68 1.60 -4.21 13.91
C GLY A 68 0.74 -4.81 12.80
N LEU A 69 0.75 -4.20 11.61
CA LEU A 69 -0.03 -4.63 10.45
C LEU A 69 0.76 -5.62 9.59
N ARG A 70 0.04 -6.57 8.98
CA ARG A 70 0.62 -7.44 7.96
C ARG A 70 0.69 -6.71 6.63
N GLN A 71 1.89 -6.63 6.07
CA GLN A 71 2.17 -5.99 4.79
C GLN A 71 1.78 -6.89 3.61
N PHE A 72 1.08 -6.32 2.62
CA PHE A 72 0.74 -6.98 1.37
C PHE A 72 0.99 -6.05 0.17
N PRO A 73 2.13 -6.17 -0.53
CA PRO A 73 2.30 -5.46 -1.79
C PRO A 73 1.25 -5.92 -2.81
N CYS A 74 0.66 -4.97 -3.54
CA CYS A 74 -0.33 -5.28 -4.56
C CYS A 74 0.31 -6.05 -5.72
N ARG A 75 -0.24 -7.22 -6.05
CA ARG A 75 0.27 -8.07 -7.13
C ARG A 75 0.16 -7.44 -8.52
N LEU A 76 -0.74 -6.47 -8.71
CA LEU A 76 -1.00 -5.86 -10.02
C LEU A 76 -0.04 -4.69 -10.34
N CYS A 77 0.37 -3.93 -9.34
CA CYS A 77 1.20 -2.74 -9.53
C CYS A 77 2.58 -2.80 -8.87
N LEU A 78 2.79 -3.80 -8.01
CA LEU A 78 4.07 -4.07 -7.34
C LEU A 78 4.46 -5.54 -7.54
N GLU A 79 4.19 -6.08 -8.74
CA GLU A 79 4.50 -7.45 -9.11
C GLU A 79 5.98 -7.84 -8.80
N PRO A 80 6.99 -6.98 -9.06
CA PRO A 80 8.38 -7.26 -8.71
C PRO A 80 8.62 -7.47 -7.20
N LEU A 81 7.86 -6.78 -6.34
CA LEU A 81 7.94 -6.94 -4.89
C LEU A 81 7.15 -8.15 -4.38
N THR A 82 6.32 -8.76 -5.24
CA THR A 82 5.55 -9.97 -4.93
C THR A 82 6.22 -11.23 -5.45
N TYR A 83 7.30 -11.09 -6.24
CA TYR A 83 8.08 -12.20 -6.76
C TYR A 83 8.72 -12.98 -5.60
N ARG A 84 8.31 -14.23 -5.46
CA ARG A 84 9.02 -15.23 -4.65
C ARG A 84 9.59 -16.26 -5.62
N PRO A 85 10.92 -16.36 -5.79
CA PRO A 85 11.47 -17.42 -6.61
C PRO A 85 11.02 -18.76 -6.04
N LYS A 86 10.46 -19.62 -6.90
CA LYS A 86 10.18 -21.00 -6.51
C LYS A 86 11.54 -21.68 -6.30
N PRO A 87 11.80 -22.33 -5.16
CA PRO A 87 13.09 -23.00 -4.90
C PRO A 87 13.48 -24.01 -5.98
N SER A 88 12.50 -24.57 -6.69
CA SER A 88 12.68 -25.59 -7.72
C SER A 88 13.16 -25.08 -9.09
N ARG A 89 13.51 -23.79 -9.23
CA ARG A 89 13.96 -23.21 -10.52
C ARG A 89 15.21 -22.33 -10.40
N LEU A 90 16.03 -22.54 -9.37
CA LEU A 90 17.37 -21.97 -9.36
C LEU A 90 18.29 -22.93 -10.14
N PRO A 91 18.98 -22.48 -11.21
CA PRO A 91 20.05 -23.26 -11.79
C PRO A 91 21.13 -23.44 -10.72
N PHE A 92 21.50 -24.69 -10.46
CA PHE A 92 22.67 -25.05 -9.66
C PHE A 92 23.94 -24.51 -10.31
#